data_AF-W7YG21-F1
#
_entry.id   AF-W7YG21-F1
#
_cell.length_a   1.000
_cell.length_b   1.000
_cell.length_c   1.000
_cell.angle_alpha   90.00
_cell.angle_beta   90.00
_cell.angle_gamma   90.00
#
_symmetry.space_group_name_H-M   'P 1'
#
loop_
_entity.id
_entity.type
_entity.pdbx_description
1 polymer ?
#
loop_
_entity_poly.entity_id
_entity_poly.type
_entity_poly.pdbx_seq_one_letter_code
_entity_poly.pdbx_strand_id
1 'polypeptide(L)' 'MNLESIFTDEVGGILTYEANSSNTNVAMVNICENYLVITPVQAGKTTIKVKALNECGRMKEAEFNITIEPQTPHN' A
#
# COMPACT_ATOMS: atom_id res chain seq x y z
N MET A 1 0.30 2.34 7.16
CA MET A 1 -0.43 1.08 7.43
C MET A 1 0.59 -0.02 7.63
N ASN A 2 0.51 -0.82 8.72
CA ASN A 2 1.45 -1.92 8.95
C ASN A 2 1.11 -3.10 8.03
N LEU A 3 2.09 -3.61 7.28
CA LEU A 3 1.93 -4.73 6.35
C LEU A 3 2.09 -6.09 7.03
N GLU A 4 2.76 -6.18 8.18
CA GLU A 4 2.89 -7.44 8.94
C GLU A 4 1.55 -7.91 9.53
N SER A 5 0.60 -6.99 9.74
CA SER A 5 -0.76 -7.35 10.14
C SER A 5 -1.64 -7.85 8.99
N ILE A 6 -1.15 -7.74 7.75
CA ILE A 6 -1.89 -8.09 6.53
C ILE A 6 -1.30 -9.33 5.88
N PHE A 7 0.04 -9.43 5.88
CA PHE A 7 0.77 -10.54 5.33
C PHE A 7 1.50 -11.29 6.45
N THR A 8 1.36 -12.62 6.43
CA THR A 8 2.07 -13.49 7.35
C THR A 8 2.73 -14.60 6.54
N ASP A 9 4.01 -14.86 6.80
CA ASP A 9 4.72 -16.02 6.29
C ASP A 9 4.63 -17.16 7.30
N GLU A 10 4.13 -18.31 6.86
CA GLU A 10 3.86 -19.47 7.73
C GLU A 10 5.15 -20.14 8.23
N VAL A 11 6.26 -19.94 7.52
CA VAL A 11 7.55 -20.60 7.80
C VAL A 11 8.44 -19.74 8.68
N GLY A 12 8.14 -18.44 8.78
CA GLY A 12 8.97 -17.46 9.48
C GLY A 12 10.11 -17.02 8.58
N GLY A 13 10.06 -15.77 8.15
CA GLY A 13 11.05 -15.19 7.25
C GLY A 13 10.76 -13.72 7.00
N ILE A 14 11.76 -12.99 6.49
CA ILE A 14 11.58 -11.59 6.12
C ILE A 14 10.72 -11.54 4.85
N LEU A 15 9.72 -10.67 4.85
CA LEU A 15 8.91 -10.38 3.68
C LEU A 15 9.46 -9.12 2.99
N THR A 16 9.72 -9.22 1.69
CA THR A 16 9.98 -8.04 0.86
C THR A 16 8.66 -7.57 0.29
N TYR A 17 8.41 -6.26 0.40
CA TYR A 17 7.17 -5.67 -0.09
C TYR A 17 7.39 -4.77 -1.30
N GLU A 18 6.41 -4.76 -2.19
CA GLU A 18 6.32 -3.82 -3.31
C GLU A 18 4.91 -3.21 -3.32
N ALA A 19 4.80 -1.89 -3.51
CA ALA A 19 3.51 -1.19 -3.59
C ALA A 19 3.42 -0.38 -4.87
N ASN A 20 2.27 -0.43 -5.53
CA ASN A 20 1.98 0.36 -6.72
C ASN A 20 0.58 1.00 -6.63
N SER A 21 0.47 2.26 -7.04
CA SER A 21 -0.79 2.99 -7.14
C SER A 21 -1.27 2.99 -8.59
N SER A 22 -2.55 2.68 -8.81
CA SER A 22 -3.15 2.74 -10.15
C SER A 22 -3.27 4.17 -10.69
N ASN A 23 -3.18 5.19 -9.82
CA ASN A 23 -3.20 6.59 -10.20
C ASN A 23 -2.38 7.45 -9.23
N THR A 24 -1.12 7.70 -9.60
CA THR A 24 -0.20 8.51 -8.80
C THR A 24 -0.56 9.99 -8.72
N ASN A 25 -1.43 10.49 -9.62
CA ASN A 25 -1.97 11.85 -9.52
C ASN A 25 -3.04 11.98 -8.40
N VAL A 26 -3.61 10.85 -7.95
CA VAL A 26 -4.55 10.81 -6.83
C VAL A 26 -3.78 10.51 -5.54
N ALA A 27 -3.01 9.43 -5.51
CA ALA A 27 -2.17 9.09 -4.36
C ALA A 27 -0.86 8.42 -4.79
N MET A 28 0.24 8.89 -4.19
CA MET A 28 1.54 8.23 -4.29
C MET A 28 1.71 7.20 -3.17
N VAL A 29 2.52 6.19 -3.42
CA VAL A 29 2.79 5.12 -2.46
C VAL A 29 4.29 4.92 -2.28
N ASN A 30 4.67 4.61 -1.05
CA ASN A 30 6.02 4.18 -0.72
C ASN A 30 5.96 3.10 0.37
N ILE A 31 7.03 2.32 0.48
CA ILE A 31 7.22 1.40 1.59
C ILE A 31 8.38 1.90 2.43
N CYS A 32 8.13 2.06 3.73
CA CYS A 32 9.13 2.39 4.72
C CYS A 32 9.16 1.25 5.73
N GLU A 33 10.23 0.46 5.72
CA GLU A 33 10.33 -0.81 6.46
C GLU A 33 9.14 -1.72 6.11
N ASN A 34 8.26 -1.98 7.08
CA ASN A 34 7.07 -2.83 6.93
C ASN A 34 5.78 -2.01 6.86
N TYR A 35 5.87 -0.70 6.60
CA TYR A 35 4.72 0.18 6.51
C TYR A 35 4.46 0.65 5.08
N LEU A 36 3.22 0.46 4.63
CA LEU A 36 2.68 1.16 3.47
C LEU A 36 2.40 2.62 3.86
N VAL A 37 3.10 3.54 3.21
CA VAL A 37 2.94 4.99 3.33
C VAL A 37 2.21 5.48 2.08
N ILE A 38 1.09 6.17 2.29
CA ILE A 38 0.26 6.74 1.22
C ILE A 38 0.33 8.25 1.36
N THR A 39 0.74 8.92 0.30
CA THR A 39 0.77 10.38 0.22
C THR A 39 -0.38 10.84 -0.67
N PRO A 40 -1.42 11.47 -0.11
CA PRO A 40 -2.49 12.07 -0.89
C PRO A 40 -1.95 13.18 -1.79
N VAL A 41 -2.39 13.20 -3.05
CA VAL A 41 -2.02 14.24 -4.04
C VAL A 41 -3.24 15.06 -4.44
N GLN A 42 -4.33 14.39 -4.82
CA GLN A 42 -5.56 15.04 -5.25
C GLN A 42 -6.78 14.23 -4.83
N ALA A 43 -7.91 14.91 -4.65
CA ALA A 43 -9.20 14.27 -4.44
C ALA A 43 -9.55 13.34 -5.61
N GLY A 44 -10.03 12.14 -5.29
CA GLY A 44 -10.27 11.11 -6.28
C GLY A 44 -10.23 9.72 -5.68
N LYS A 45 -10.26 8.71 -6.56
CA LYS A 45 -10.18 7.30 -6.19
C LYS A 45 -8.99 6.65 -6.88
N THR A 46 -8.27 5.80 -6.16
CA THR A 46 -7.22 4.97 -6.71
C THR A 46 -7.17 3.63 -5.99
N THR A 47 -6.56 2.63 -6.61
CA THR A 47 -6.35 1.32 -6.03
C THR A 47 -4.86 1.13 -5.84
N ILE A 48 -4.46 0.76 -4.63
CA ILE A 48 -3.08 0.42 -4.31
C ILE A 48 -2.97 -1.10 -4.26
N LYS A 49 -2.07 -1.66 -5.07
CA LYS A 49 -1.70 -3.07 -5.01
C LYS A 49 -0.40 -3.21 -4.22
N VAL A 50 -0.40 -4.09 -3.23
CA VAL A 50 0.79 -4.46 -2.46
C VAL A 50 1.09 -5.93 -2.70
N LYS A 51 2.34 -6.25 -2.99
CA LYS A 51 2.86 -7.62 -3.09
C LYS A 51 3.80 -7.89 -1.94
N ALA A 52 3.68 -9.07 -1.34
CA ALA A 52 4.61 -9.59 -0.35
C ALA A 52 5.30 -10.82 -0.92
N LEU A 53 6.63 -10.79 -1.00
CA LEU A 53 7.48 -11.87 -1.47
C LEU A 53 8.27 -12.44 -0.29
N ASN A 54 8.18 -13.75 -0.07
CA ASN A 54 9.01 -14.42 0.91
C ASN A 54 10.35 -14.87 0.30
N GLU A 55 11.32 -15.23 1.15
CA GLU A 55 12.68 -15.62 0.71
C GLU A 55 12.69 -16.87 -0.17
N CYS A 56 11.65 -17.71 -0.11
CA CYS A 56 11.49 -18.88 -0.97
C CYS A 56 10.89 -18.56 -2.36
N GLY A 57 10.58 -17.29 -2.64
CA GLY A 57 10.00 -16.86 -3.91
C GLY A 57 8.47 -16.92 -4.00
N ARG A 58 7.76 -17.22 -2.89
CA ARG A 58 6.29 -17.24 -2.86
C ARG A 58 5.75 -15.83 -2.72
N MET A 59 4.70 -15.52 -3.47
CA MET A 59 4.07 -14.20 -3.50
C MET A 59 2.62 -14.24 -2.99
N LYS A 60 2.23 -13.21 -2.26
CA LYS A 60 0.84 -12.86 -1.96
C LYS A 60 0.57 -11.41 -2.35
N GLU A 61 -0.65 -11.10 -2.75
CA GLU A 61 -1.07 -9.74 -3.10
C GLU A 61 -2.25 -9.29 -2.23
N ALA A 62 -2.32 -7.98 -1.98
CA ALA A 62 -3.49 -7.32 -1.40
C ALA A 62 -3.80 -6.03 -2.18
N GLU A 63 -5.08 -5.67 -2.24
CA GLU A 63 -5.53 -4.45 -2.91
C GLU A 63 -6.30 -3.56 -1.94
N PHE A 64 -5.99 -2.26 -1.97
CA PHE A 64 -6.63 -1.24 -1.13
C PHE A 64 -7.29 -0.20 -2.01
N ASN A 65 -8.59 0.01 -1.84
CA ASN A 65 -9.31 1.07 -2.51
C ASN A 65 -9.22 2.35 -1.66
N ILE A 66 -8.52 3.35 -2.18
CA ILE A 66 -8.31 4.63 -1.53
C ILE A 66 -9.24 5.67 -2.14
N THR A 67 -9.98 6.37 -1.28
CA THR A 67 -10.74 7.56 -1.66
C THR A 67 -10.15 8.73 -0.90
N ILE A 68 -9.71 9.75 -1.64
CA ILE A 68 -9.28 11.03 -1.08
C ILE A 68 -10.42 12.00 -1.31
N GLU A 69 -10.96 12.53 -0.22
CA GLU A 69 -12.02 13.51 -0.28
C GLU A 69 -11.46 14.92 -0.57
N PRO A 70 -12.22 15.77 -1.27
CA PRO A 70 -11.86 17.17 -1.41
C PRO A 70 -11.74 17.82 -0.04
N GLN A 71 -10.72 18.66 0.17
CA GLN A 71 -10.70 19.52 1.34
C GLN A 71 -11.88 20.48 1.23
N THR A 72 -12.81 20.41 2.17
CA THR A 72 -13.83 21.46 2.30
C THR A 72 -13.11 22.70 2.85
N PRO A 73 -13.18 23.86 2.17
CA PRO A 73 -12.65 25.08 2.74
C PRO A 73 -13.45 25.38 4.02
N HIS A 74 -12.79 25.35 5.17
CA HIS A 74 -13.33 25.97 6.38
C HIS A 74 -13.16 27.48 6.19
N ASN A 75 -14.27 28.15 5.88
CA ASN A 75 -14.39 29.60 5.85
C ASN A 75 -14.79 30.13 7.23
#